data_AF-A0A2H3CQQ4-F1
#
_entry.id   AF-A0A2H3CQQ4-F1
#
_cell.length_a   1.000
_cell.length_b   1.000
_cell.length_c   1.000
_cell.angle_alpha   90.00
_cell.angle_beta   90.00
_cell.angle_gamma   90.00
#
_symmetry.space_group_name_H-M   'P 1'
#
loop_
_entity.id
_entity.type
_entity.pdbx_description
1 polymer ?
#
loop_
_entity_poly.entity_id
_entity_poly.type
_entity_poly.pdbx_seq_one_letter_code
_entity_poly.pdbx_strand_id
1 'polypeptide(L)'
;MSTTLIPVDQILFIAYIPAAALVLILWDHCLTLAEEVATMWGPLNERILTKVIHLLNRYFTEAVLIYRLYAESQNVCNSTRISKIITCTLGVLLLFNVFVILITIYNALEEPRRPENSVLDSLRRDGARTYLTICMLWLLLLVSSVVMEATLFFSLLFLVCSLNANIAARMHLRVEGLRLHVHTHPVTIYRGSIED
;
A
#
# COMPACT_ATOMS: atom_id res chain seq x y z
N MET A 1 27.15 16.61 32.95
CA MET A 1 26.65 16.66 31.56
C MET A 1 26.90 15.28 30.97
N SER A 2 25.94 14.36 31.13
CA SER A 2 26.12 12.97 30.70
C SER A 2 25.91 12.89 29.19
N THR A 3 26.98 12.57 28.46
CA THR A 3 26.91 12.21 27.05
C THR A 3 26.19 10.87 26.93
N THR A 4 24.93 10.90 26.53
CA THR A 4 24.19 9.69 26.13
C THR A 4 24.87 9.12 24.89
N LEU A 5 25.60 8.01 25.05
CA LEU A 5 26.14 7.23 23.94
C LEU A 5 24.98 6.62 23.16
N ILE A 6 24.68 7.18 21.99
CA ILE A 6 23.75 6.55 21.05
C ILE A 6 24.47 5.34 20.46
N PRO A 7 23.87 4.14 20.50
CA PRO A 7 24.51 2.94 20.00
C PRO A 7 24.57 2.96 18.45
N VAL A 8 25.64 2.41 17.89
CA VAL A 8 26.00 2.55 16.47
C VAL A 8 24.93 1.98 15.54
N ASP A 9 24.25 0.91 15.96
CA ASP A 9 23.15 0.28 15.23
C ASP A 9 21.97 1.24 14.98
N GLN A 10 21.62 2.07 15.96
CA GLN A 10 20.55 3.06 15.79
C GLN A 10 20.92 4.15 14.77
N ILE A 11 22.19 4.57 14.77
CA ILE A 11 22.69 5.57 13.82
C ILE A 11 22.62 5.01 12.40
N LEU A 12 23.09 3.77 12.21
CA LEU A 12 23.00 3.10 10.92
C LEU A 12 21.54 2.94 10.48
N PHE A 13 20.64 2.55 11.39
CA PHE A 13 19.22 2.41 11.06
C PHE A 13 18.60 3.73 10.56
N ILE A 14 18.82 4.83 11.28
CA ILE A 14 18.26 6.14 10.92
C ILE A 14 18.80 6.62 9.56
N ALA A 15 20.08 6.41 9.30
CA ALA A 15 20.70 6.88 8.06
C ALA A 15 20.31 6.04 6.83
N TYR A 16 20.27 4.71 6.97
CA TYR A 16 20.15 3.82 5.80
C TYR A 16 18.70 3.39 5.48
N ILE A 17 17.81 3.34 6.47
CA ILE A 17 16.43 2.86 6.23
C ILE A 17 15.63 3.79 5.31
N PRO A 18 15.63 5.13 5.47
CA PRO A 18 14.93 6.02 4.54
C PRO A 18 15.50 5.94 3.11
N ALA A 19 16.82 5.78 2.98
CA ALA A 19 17.46 5.58 1.68
C ALA A 19 17.03 4.26 1.03
N ALA A 20 17.00 3.17 1.80
CA ALA A 20 16.49 1.87 1.34
C ALA A 20 15.01 1.96 0.94
N ALA A 21 14.18 2.67 1.71
CA ALA A 21 12.78 2.89 1.39
C ALA A 21 12.60 3.61 0.04
N LEU A 22 13.43 4.61 -0.25
CA LEU A 22 13.43 5.30 -1.54
C LEU A 22 13.86 4.38 -2.69
N VAL A 23 14.94 3.61 -2.50
CA VAL A 23 15.42 2.67 -3.52
C VAL A 23 14.33 1.64 -3.83
N LEU A 24 13.64 1.11 -2.80
CA LEU A 24 12.56 0.14 -2.98
C LEU A 24 11.38 0.69 -3.79
N ILE A 25 10.93 1.93 -3.53
CA ILE A 25 9.79 2.50 -4.27
C ILE A 25 10.17 2.85 -5.71
N LEU A 26 11.37 3.42 -5.92
CA LEU A 26 11.85 3.76 -7.27
C LEU A 26 12.12 2.52 -8.10
N TRP A 27 12.74 1.50 -7.52
CA TRP A 27 12.99 0.23 -8.19
C TRP A 27 11.68 -0.42 -8.64
N ASP A 28 10.70 -0.49 -7.74
CA ASP A 28 9.38 -0.99 -8.07
C ASP A 28 8.73 -0.17 -9.20
N HIS A 29 8.91 1.16 -9.19
CA HIS A 29 8.34 2.06 -10.20
C HIS A 29 8.91 1.75 -11.57
N CYS A 30 10.22 1.63 -11.68
CA CYS A 30 10.87 1.28 -12.94
C CYS A 30 10.35 -0.06 -13.50
N LEU A 31 10.07 -1.04 -12.63
CA LEU A 31 9.54 -2.34 -13.06
C LEU A 31 8.08 -2.26 -13.52
N THR A 32 7.24 -1.45 -12.86
CA THR A 32 5.80 -1.38 -13.15
C THR A 32 5.43 -0.29 -14.16
N LEU A 33 6.35 0.61 -14.50
CA LEU A 33 6.06 1.79 -15.33
C LEU A 33 5.46 1.44 -16.70
N ALA A 34 6.01 0.42 -17.38
CA ALA A 34 5.53 0.04 -18.70
C ALA A 34 4.08 -0.48 -18.65
N GLU A 35 3.79 -1.33 -17.65
CA GLU A 35 2.43 -1.84 -17.41
C GLU A 35 1.49 -0.72 -16.99
N GLU A 36 1.94 0.21 -16.16
CA GLU A 36 1.18 1.37 -15.72
C GLU A 36 0.78 2.28 -16.89
N VAL A 37 1.74 2.61 -17.76
CA VAL A 37 1.44 3.42 -18.95
C VAL A 37 0.43 2.71 -19.85
N ALA A 38 0.56 1.40 -20.05
CA ALA A 38 -0.36 0.64 -20.89
C ALA A 38 -1.78 0.52 -20.28
N THR A 39 -1.88 0.25 -18.98
CA THR A 39 -3.14 -0.09 -18.30
C THR A 39 -3.87 1.13 -17.74
N MET A 40 -3.15 2.07 -17.12
CA MET A 40 -3.75 3.24 -16.45
C MET A 40 -3.80 4.47 -17.36
N TRP A 41 -2.76 4.69 -18.17
CA TRP A 41 -2.64 5.92 -18.97
C TRP A 41 -3.05 5.76 -20.43
N GLY A 42 -2.99 4.54 -20.98
CA GLY A 42 -3.42 4.24 -22.35
C GLY A 42 -4.92 4.46 -22.58
N PRO A 43 -5.82 3.90 -21.76
CA PRO A 43 -7.26 4.11 -21.91
C PRO A 43 -7.69 5.55 -21.56
N LEU A 44 -8.17 6.29 -22.56
CA LEU A 44 -8.64 7.68 -22.42
C LEU A 44 -9.99 7.82 -21.68
N ASN A 45 -10.78 6.74 -21.58
CA ASN A 45 -12.17 6.80 -21.11
C ASN A 45 -12.40 6.13 -19.74
N GLU A 46 -11.40 6.17 -18.85
CA GLU A 46 -11.46 5.46 -17.58
C GLU A 46 -11.66 6.35 -16.36
N ARG A 47 -12.19 5.73 -15.28
CA ARG A 47 -12.61 6.40 -14.04
C ARG A 47 -11.47 7.25 -13.49
N ILE A 48 -11.63 8.57 -13.61
CA ILE A 48 -10.73 9.59 -13.05
C ILE A 48 -10.37 9.29 -11.59
N LEU A 49 -11.31 8.73 -10.82
CA LEU A 49 -11.13 8.39 -9.42
C LEU A 49 -10.01 7.37 -9.20
N THR A 50 -9.96 6.28 -9.98
CA THR A 50 -8.90 5.27 -9.80
C THR A 50 -7.53 5.86 -10.14
N LYS A 51 -7.45 6.68 -11.20
CA LYS A 51 -6.22 7.37 -11.59
C LYS A 51 -5.75 8.34 -10.51
N VAL A 52 -6.67 9.12 -9.94
CA VAL A 52 -6.37 10.06 -8.85
C VAL A 52 -5.91 9.32 -7.59
N ILE A 53 -6.59 8.24 -7.19
CA ILE A 53 -6.19 7.44 -6.02
C ILE A 53 -4.80 6.83 -6.23
N HIS A 54 -4.56 6.23 -7.40
CA HIS A 54 -3.25 5.67 -7.73
C HIS A 54 -2.17 6.74 -7.72
N LEU A 55 -2.42 7.90 -8.32
CA LEU A 55 -1.47 9.01 -8.37
C LEU A 55 -1.13 9.52 -6.97
N LEU A 56 -2.16 9.75 -6.14
CA LEU A 56 -2.00 10.18 -4.74
C LEU A 56 -1.34 9.13 -3.87
N ASN A 57 -1.50 7.84 -4.15
CA ASN A 57 -0.87 6.80 -3.33
C ASN A 57 0.60 6.55 -3.73
N ARG A 58 0.89 6.60 -5.04
CA ARG A 58 2.20 6.32 -5.62
C ARG A 58 3.10 7.56 -5.63
N TYR A 59 2.77 8.53 -6.49
CA TYR A 59 3.64 9.68 -6.79
C TYR A 59 3.79 10.63 -5.61
N PHE A 60 2.73 10.81 -4.80
CA PHE A 60 2.83 11.60 -3.58
C PHE A 60 3.80 10.97 -2.58
N THR A 61 3.72 9.65 -2.36
CA THR A 61 4.64 8.94 -1.47
C THR A 61 6.08 9.03 -1.96
N GLU A 62 6.31 8.88 -3.26
CA GLU A 62 7.63 9.07 -3.87
C GLU A 62 8.18 10.49 -3.66
N ALA A 63 7.36 11.51 -3.94
CA ALA A 63 7.73 12.90 -3.74
C ALA A 63 8.08 13.20 -2.27
N VAL A 64 7.30 12.66 -1.32
CA VAL A 64 7.56 12.80 0.12
C VAL A 64 8.89 12.14 0.52
N LEU A 65 9.19 10.95 0.00
CA LEU A 65 10.46 10.25 0.28
C LEU A 65 11.67 10.99 -0.29
N ILE A 66 11.57 11.51 -1.51
CA ILE A 66 12.62 12.33 -2.12
C ILE A 66 12.84 13.61 -1.32
N TYR A 67 11.75 14.32 -0.99
CA TYR A 67 11.81 15.53 -0.18
C TYR A 67 12.44 15.28 1.19
N ARG A 68 12.15 14.12 1.81
CA ARG A 68 12.74 13.74 3.10
C ARG A 68 14.26 13.65 3.03
N LEU A 69 14.82 12.91 2.07
CA LEU A 69 16.27 12.78 1.92
C LEU A 69 16.94 14.12 1.59
N TYR A 70 16.28 14.93 0.74
CA TYR A 70 16.74 16.28 0.45
C TYR A 70 16.78 17.16 1.71
N ALA A 71 15.72 17.18 2.51
CA ALA A 71 15.65 17.95 3.75
C ALA A 71 16.68 17.48 4.79
N GLU A 72 16.96 16.18 4.83
CA GLU A 72 17.98 15.58 5.70
C GLU A 72 19.40 15.99 5.28
N SER A 73 19.68 16.04 3.96
CA SER A 73 20.97 16.54 3.45
C SER A 73 21.26 17.99 3.85
N GLN A 74 20.22 18.78 4.12
CA GLN A 74 20.33 20.17 4.54
C GLN A 74 20.26 20.36 6.07
N ASN A 75 20.16 19.29 6.87
CA ASN A 75 19.92 19.33 8.31
C ASN A 75 18.67 20.15 8.72
N VAL A 76 17.67 20.26 7.84
CA VAL A 76 16.52 21.16 8.03
C VAL A 76 15.45 20.56 8.95
N CYS A 77 15.37 19.22 9.07
CA CYS A 77 14.22 18.59 9.74
C CYS A 77 14.56 17.35 10.58
N ASN A 78 15.04 17.58 11.82
CA ASN A 78 14.98 16.57 12.87
C ASN A 78 13.70 16.78 13.70
N SER A 79 12.63 16.10 13.28
CA SER A 79 11.41 16.03 14.08
C SER A 79 11.68 15.20 15.33
N THR A 80 11.81 15.86 16.48
CA THR A 80 12.18 15.23 17.76
C THR A 80 10.98 14.64 18.50
N ARG A 81 9.75 14.84 18.01
CA ARG A 81 8.53 14.46 18.72
C ARG A 81 7.52 13.80 17.79
N ILE A 82 7.05 12.63 18.19
CA ILE A 82 5.89 11.99 17.59
C ILE A 82 4.65 12.78 18.03
N SER A 83 3.94 13.37 17.08
CA SER A 83 2.68 14.05 17.37
C SER A 83 1.61 13.02 17.70
N LYS A 84 0.82 13.26 18.77
CA LYS A 84 -0.33 12.41 19.13
C LYS A 84 -1.32 12.25 17.97
N ILE A 85 -1.42 13.28 17.12
CA ILE A 85 -2.26 13.24 15.92
C ILE A 85 -1.83 12.10 15.01
N ILE A 86 -0.52 11.89 14.80
CA ILE A 86 0.00 10.81 13.96
C ILE A 86 -0.41 9.46 14.54
N THR A 87 -0.18 9.22 15.83
CA THR A 87 -0.58 7.98 16.51
C THR A 87 -2.09 7.74 16.41
N CYS A 88 -2.92 8.76 16.60
CA CYS A 88 -4.38 8.64 16.43
C CYS A 88 -4.75 8.28 14.99
N THR A 89 -4.14 8.93 14.00
CA THR A 89 -4.37 8.61 12.58
C THR A 89 -3.99 7.17 12.26
N LEU A 90 -2.85 6.67 12.75
CA LEU A 90 -2.44 5.27 12.58
C LEU A 90 -3.48 4.31 13.18
N GLY A 91 -3.99 4.61 14.37
CA GLY A 91 -5.03 3.82 15.01
C GLY A 91 -6.34 3.77 14.22
N VAL A 92 -6.78 4.92 13.69
CA VAL A 92 -7.98 4.99 12.84
C VAL A 92 -7.79 4.20 11.54
N LEU A 93 -6.63 4.32 10.89
CA LEU A 93 -6.30 3.56 9.68
C LEU A 93 -6.28 2.06 9.95
N LEU A 94 -5.69 1.62 11.07
CA LEU A 94 -5.69 0.21 11.47
C LEU A 94 -7.12 -0.30 11.71
N LEU A 95 -7.95 0.46 12.44
CA LEU A 95 -9.34 0.09 12.70
C LEU A 95 -10.14 -0.07 11.41
N PHE A 96 -9.96 0.86 10.46
CA PHE A 96 -10.59 0.77 9.14
C PHE A 96 -10.16 -0.50 8.39
N ASN A 97 -8.87 -0.85 8.42
CA ASN A 97 -8.38 -2.10 7.80
C ASN A 97 -8.99 -3.35 8.45
N VAL A 98 -9.07 -3.38 9.79
CA VAL A 98 -9.73 -4.49 10.52
C VAL A 98 -11.21 -4.59 10.12
N PHE A 99 -11.90 -3.47 10.02
CA PHE A 99 -13.30 -3.43 9.58
C PHE A 99 -13.49 -4.00 8.17
N VAL A 100 -12.63 -3.62 7.21
CA VAL A 100 -12.66 -4.16 5.84
C VAL A 100 -12.43 -5.67 5.84
N ILE A 101 -11.50 -6.17 6.66
CA ILE A 101 -11.25 -7.62 6.81
C ILE A 101 -12.50 -8.32 7.35
N LEU A 102 -13.15 -7.75 8.39
CA LEU A 102 -14.37 -8.32 8.97
C LEU A 102 -15.51 -8.39 7.96
N ILE A 103 -15.75 -7.32 7.19
CA ILE A 103 -16.73 -7.33 6.10
C ILE A 103 -16.38 -8.40 5.07
N THR A 104 -15.11 -8.52 4.70
CA THR A 104 -14.66 -9.50 3.70
C THR A 104 -14.93 -10.94 4.17
N ILE A 105 -14.72 -11.22 5.47
CA ILE A 105 -15.03 -12.51 6.10
C ILE A 105 -16.53 -12.73 6.17
N TYR A 106 -17.29 -11.72 6.62
CA TYR A 106 -18.75 -11.80 6.70
C TYR A 106 -19.36 -12.10 5.32
N ASN A 107 -18.95 -11.36 4.29
CA ASN A 107 -19.34 -11.61 2.91
C ASN A 107 -18.89 -13.00 2.42
N ALA A 108 -17.79 -13.55 2.93
CA ALA A 108 -17.35 -14.91 2.59
C ALA A 108 -18.19 -16.01 3.24
N LEU A 109 -18.78 -15.72 4.39
CA LEU A 109 -19.67 -16.63 5.10
C LEU A 109 -21.09 -16.58 4.54
N GLU A 110 -21.54 -15.41 4.07
CA GLU A 110 -22.90 -15.20 3.55
C GLU A 110 -23.08 -15.68 2.10
N GLU A 111 -22.00 -15.73 1.30
CA GLU A 111 -22.11 -16.05 -0.13
C GLU A 111 -22.40 -17.55 -0.36
N PRO A 112 -23.57 -17.90 -0.95
CA PRO A 112 -23.93 -19.29 -1.20
C PRO A 112 -23.03 -19.83 -2.31
N ARG A 113 -22.26 -20.89 -2.01
CA ARG A 113 -21.33 -21.60 -2.91
C ARG A 113 -21.93 -21.83 -4.30
N ARG A 114 -21.70 -20.92 -5.25
CA ARG A 114 -21.95 -21.13 -6.68
C ARG A 114 -20.57 -21.25 -7.35
N PRO A 115 -20.15 -22.47 -7.74
CA PRO A 115 -18.81 -22.68 -8.26
C PRO A 115 -18.79 -22.39 -9.76
N GLU A 116 -18.24 -21.26 -10.23
CA GLU A 116 -17.87 -21.18 -11.66
C GLU A 116 -16.88 -20.08 -12.11
N ASN A 117 -15.94 -19.62 -11.27
CA ASN A 117 -14.80 -18.83 -11.76
C ASN A 117 -13.57 -18.89 -10.85
N SER A 118 -12.67 -19.81 -11.17
CA SER A 118 -11.33 -19.96 -10.53
C SER A 118 -10.51 -18.66 -10.48
N VAL A 119 -10.79 -17.72 -11.40
CA VAL A 119 -10.18 -16.37 -11.43
C VAL A 119 -10.63 -15.52 -10.25
N LEU A 120 -11.93 -15.50 -9.90
CA LEU A 120 -12.43 -14.73 -8.76
C LEU A 120 -11.95 -15.31 -7.44
N ASP A 121 -11.90 -16.65 -7.32
CA ASP A 121 -11.36 -17.31 -6.11
C ASP A 121 -9.89 -16.98 -5.88
N SER A 122 -9.09 -16.97 -6.95
CA SER A 122 -7.68 -16.57 -6.89
C SER A 122 -7.53 -15.10 -6.51
N LEU A 123 -8.36 -14.23 -7.09
CA LEU A 123 -8.34 -12.79 -6.78
C LEU A 123 -8.79 -12.51 -5.35
N ARG A 124 -9.82 -13.20 -4.85
CA ARG A 124 -10.31 -13.08 -3.46
C ARG A 124 -9.26 -13.53 -2.46
N ARG A 125 -8.61 -14.66 -2.72
CA ARG A 125 -7.55 -15.21 -1.87
C ARG A 125 -6.34 -14.28 -1.82
N ASP A 126 -5.94 -13.74 -2.97
CA ASP A 126 -4.81 -12.82 -3.05
C ASP A 126 -5.16 -11.45 -2.44
N GLY A 127 -6.40 -10.97 -2.63
CA GLY A 127 -6.93 -9.80 -1.95
C GLY A 127 -6.85 -9.91 -0.43
N ALA A 128 -7.32 -11.04 0.13
CA ALA A 128 -7.28 -11.30 1.56
C ALA A 128 -5.85 -11.28 2.13
N ARG A 129 -4.89 -11.90 1.43
CA ARG A 129 -3.48 -11.88 1.83
C ARG A 129 -2.94 -10.45 1.87
N THR A 130 -3.25 -9.63 0.87
CA THR A 130 -2.78 -8.25 0.82
C THR A 130 -3.37 -7.39 1.94
N TYR A 131 -4.68 -7.50 2.23
CA TYR A 131 -5.29 -6.78 3.34
C TYR A 131 -4.68 -7.17 4.70
N LEU A 132 -4.37 -8.46 4.90
CA LEU A 132 -3.69 -8.92 6.11
C LEU A 132 -2.28 -8.33 6.22
N THR A 133 -1.50 -8.33 5.14
CA THR A 133 -0.15 -7.72 5.13
C THR A 133 -0.21 -6.24 5.46
N ILE A 134 -1.13 -5.48 4.85
CA ILE A 134 -1.32 -4.05 5.12
C ILE A 134 -1.72 -3.84 6.59
N CYS A 135 -2.64 -4.66 7.12
CA CYS A 135 -3.03 -4.59 8.53
C CYS A 135 -1.85 -4.83 9.49
N MET A 136 -1.00 -5.81 9.20
CA MET A 136 0.20 -6.09 10.00
C MET A 136 1.22 -4.95 9.93
N LEU A 137 1.40 -4.33 8.76
CA LEU A 137 2.25 -3.16 8.59
C LEU A 137 1.74 -1.95 9.37
N TRP A 138 0.43 -1.69 9.38
CA TRP A 138 -0.15 -0.62 10.20
C TRP A 138 -0.06 -0.92 11.70
N LEU A 139 -0.26 -2.17 12.11
CA LEU A 139 -0.09 -2.58 13.50
C LEU A 139 1.35 -2.37 13.97
N LEU A 140 2.33 -2.74 13.14
CA LEU A 140 3.74 -2.49 13.40
C LEU A 140 4.00 -1.00 13.62
N LEU A 141 3.52 -0.14 12.72
CA LEU A 141 3.67 1.32 12.88
C LEU A 141 2.99 1.86 14.14
N LEU A 142 1.81 1.37 14.48
CA LEU A 142 1.10 1.80 15.68
C LEU A 142 1.88 1.46 16.94
N VAL A 143 2.34 0.21 17.06
CA VAL A 143 3.17 -0.26 18.18
C VAL A 143 4.46 0.56 18.25
N SER A 144 5.16 0.73 17.12
CA SER A 144 6.38 1.52 17.04
C SER A 144 6.17 2.98 17.44
N SER A 145 5.02 3.57 17.13
CA SER A 145 4.73 4.97 17.51
C SER A 145 4.64 5.20 19.02
N VAL A 146 4.38 4.15 19.79
CA VAL A 146 4.26 4.20 21.25
C VAL A 146 5.57 3.80 21.93
N VAL A 147 6.30 2.84 21.35
CA VAL A 147 7.48 2.23 21.96
C VAL A 147 8.78 2.94 21.59
N MET A 148 8.90 3.43 20.35
CA MET A 148 10.18 3.89 19.79
C MET A 148 10.39 5.39 19.92
N GLU A 149 11.67 5.80 19.87
CA GLU A 149 12.06 7.19 19.70
C GLU A 149 11.60 7.74 18.34
N ALA A 150 11.38 9.05 18.27
CA ALA A 150 10.80 9.70 17.09
C ALA A 150 11.60 9.45 15.80
N THR A 151 12.94 9.51 15.87
CA THR A 151 13.83 9.34 14.72
C THR A 151 13.75 7.93 14.12
N LEU A 152 13.76 6.91 14.98
CA LEU A 152 13.61 5.51 14.58
C LEU A 152 12.20 5.25 14.04
N PHE A 153 11.18 5.80 14.69
CA PHE A 153 9.79 5.72 14.23
C PHE A 153 9.62 6.32 12.84
N PHE A 154 10.13 7.53 12.57
CA PHE A 154 10.01 8.15 11.25
C PHE A 154 10.75 7.35 10.17
N SER A 155 11.91 6.77 10.50
CA SER A 155 12.63 5.89 9.57
C SER A 155 11.81 4.66 9.20
N LEU A 156 11.20 4.00 10.19
CA LEU A 156 10.30 2.88 9.97
C LEU A 156 9.02 3.29 9.21
N LEU A 157 8.46 4.46 9.52
CA LEU A 157 7.31 5.03 8.84
C LEU A 157 7.56 5.16 7.34
N PHE A 158 8.70 5.72 6.94
CA PHE A 158 9.05 5.86 5.52
C PHE A 158 9.20 4.51 4.81
N LEU A 159 9.80 3.52 5.48
CA LEU A 159 9.90 2.16 4.94
C LEU A 159 8.52 1.53 4.74
N VAL A 160 7.64 1.62 5.74
CA VAL A 160 6.30 1.03 5.64
C VAL A 160 5.43 1.77 4.63
N CYS A 161 5.53 3.11 4.54
CA CYS A 161 4.86 3.88 3.51
C CYS A 161 5.31 3.46 2.10
N SER A 162 6.61 3.24 1.90
CA SER A 162 7.16 2.73 0.63
C SER A 162 6.59 1.34 0.28
N LEU A 163 6.60 0.41 1.23
CA LEU A 163 6.02 -0.92 1.04
C LEU A 163 4.52 -0.87 0.73
N ASN A 164 3.75 -0.07 1.49
CA ASN A 164 2.32 0.09 1.27
C ASN A 164 2.01 0.70 -0.10
N ALA A 165 2.78 1.70 -0.54
CA ALA A 165 2.62 2.31 -1.86
C ALA A 165 2.87 1.29 -2.99
N ASN A 166 3.93 0.48 -2.87
CA ASN A 166 4.26 -0.58 -3.84
C ASN A 166 3.19 -1.67 -3.90
N ILE A 167 2.76 -2.17 -2.73
CA ILE A 167 1.72 -3.19 -2.64
C ILE A 167 0.42 -2.68 -3.25
N ALA A 168 -0.03 -1.48 -2.85
CA ALA A 168 -1.26 -0.90 -3.35
C ALA A 168 -1.21 -0.63 -4.85
N ALA A 169 -0.10 -0.10 -5.38
CA ALA A 169 0.06 0.11 -6.82
C ALA A 169 -0.03 -1.19 -7.62
N ARG A 170 0.64 -2.27 -7.18
CA ARG A 170 0.55 -3.58 -7.83
C ARG A 170 -0.86 -4.16 -7.78
N MET A 171 -1.58 -3.97 -6.67
CA MET A 171 -2.99 -4.39 -6.58
C MET A 171 -3.88 -3.59 -7.54
N HIS A 172 -3.68 -2.27 -7.63
CA HIS A 172 -4.41 -1.42 -8.57
C HIS A 172 -4.18 -1.84 -10.02
N LEU A 173 -2.91 -2.03 -10.42
CA LEU A 173 -2.56 -2.49 -11.77
C LEU A 173 -3.15 -3.87 -12.08
N ARG A 174 -3.10 -4.81 -11.12
CA ARG A 174 -3.70 -6.14 -11.31
C ARG A 174 -5.22 -6.09 -11.47
N VAL A 175 -5.91 -5.27 -10.68
CA VAL A 175 -7.36 -5.11 -10.75
C VAL A 175 -7.77 -4.48 -12.08
N GLU A 176 -7.10 -3.41 -12.51
CA GLU A 176 -7.39 -2.76 -13.80
C GLU A 176 -6.99 -3.64 -15.00
N GLY A 177 -5.87 -4.35 -14.91
CA GLY A 177 -5.46 -5.32 -15.94
C GLY A 177 -6.49 -6.44 -16.13
N LEU A 178 -7.02 -7.01 -15.04
CA LEU A 178 -8.11 -7.99 -15.11
C LEU A 178 -9.39 -7.39 -15.69
N ARG A 179 -9.71 -6.14 -15.33
CA ARG A 179 -10.89 -5.44 -15.83
C ARG A 179 -10.83 -5.23 -17.34
N LEU A 180 -9.66 -4.83 -17.87
CA LEU A 180 -9.45 -4.69 -19.32
C LEU A 180 -9.58 -6.02 -20.05
N HIS A 181 -9.11 -7.12 -19.44
CA HIS A 181 -9.23 -8.46 -20.00
C HIS A 181 -10.69 -8.94 -20.08
N VAL A 182 -11.48 -8.73 -19.02
CA VAL A 182 -12.92 -9.04 -19.02
C VAL A 182 -13.67 -8.22 -20.07
N HIS A 183 -13.27 -6.98 -20.32
CA HIS A 183 -13.93 -6.13 -21.30
C HIS A 183 -13.64 -6.52 -22.75
N THR A 184 -12.44 -7.06 -23.02
CA THR A 184 -11.99 -7.52 -24.35
C THR A 184 -12.50 -8.92 -24.70
N HIS A 185 -12.72 -9.77 -23.70
CA HIS A 185 -13.32 -11.09 -23.86
C HIS A 185 -14.54 -11.25 -22.93
N PRO A 186 -15.71 -10.72 -23.32
CA PRO A 186 -16.92 -10.88 -22.51
C PRO A 186 -17.27 -12.37 -22.41
N VAL A 187 -17.36 -12.89 -21.19
CA VAL A 187 -17.84 -14.25 -20.93
C VAL A 187 -19.29 -14.31 -21.40
N THR A 188 -19.52 -14.91 -22.57
CA THR A 188 -20.86 -15.24 -23.07
C THR A 188 -21.45 -16.33 -22.16
N ILE A 189 -22.23 -15.91 -21.17
CA ILE A 189 -23.06 -16.82 -20.40
C ILE A 189 -24.06 -17.43 -21.38
N TYR A 190 -23.87 -18.70 -21.74
CA TYR A 190 -24.88 -19.48 -22.47
C TYR A 190 -26.12 -19.56 -21.58
N ARG A 191 -27.07 -18.65 -21.81
CA ARG A 191 -28.41 -18.74 -21.25
C ARG A 191 -29.05 -19.95 -21.93
N GLY A 192 -29.10 -21.08 -21.22
CA GLY A 192 -29.76 -22.29 -21.68
C GLY A 192 -31.16 -21.94 -22.19
N SER A 193 -31.37 -22.18 -23.48
CA SER A 193 -32.69 -22.23 -24.08
C SER A 193 -33.46 -23.32 -23.35
N ILE A 194 -34.45 -22.93 -22.55
CA ILE A 194 -35.51 -23.84 -22.13
C ILE A 194 -36.40 -23.97 -23.36
N GLU A 195 -36.06 -24.94 -24.22
CA GLU A 195 -37.05 -25.59 -25.09
C GLU A 195 -37.79 -26.60 -24.22
N ASP A 196 -39.02 -26.26 -23.85
CA ASP A 196 -40.26 -27.02 -24.11
C ASP A 196 -41.40 -26.53 -23.20
#